data_AF-A0A068S788-F1
#
_entry.id   AF-A0A068S788-F1
#
_cell.length_a   1.000
_cell.length_b   1.000
_cell.length_c   1.000
_cell.angle_alpha   90.00
_cell.angle_beta   90.00
_cell.angle_gamma   90.00
#
_symmetry.space_group_name_H-M   'P 1'
#
loop_
_entity.id
_entity.type
_entity.pdbx_description
1 polymer ?
#
loop_
_entity_poly.entity_id
_entity_poly.type
_entity_poly.pdbx_seq_one_letter_code
_entity_poly.pdbx_strand_id
1 'polypeptide(L)'
;MENSSEKCRYCSSQTASSSSNVWIRCDACNEWCHAQCVGLDSKECDRIEQYHCPQCLRRHGPSTYKPNVRKSQRERARLNYADLNNGKTADQEIWKRILNAQTFAKDPFKRYQGSQVTLELIRETGMREPFVIESPEGLDMQMPSQAITVNDIADAIGHDHPVEVMDVATQSEVPNWTMGQWAKYYNDQDKDRTRNVISLEISDTKLAESIVRPRIVRELDWIDQVWPSSLKPNEYPKVQLYCLMGIKDSYTDFHVDFGGSSVFYHVVKGSKVFYFIEPTTTNLRKYQKWSSSPDQSTTFFADEVKKCYAVHIKQGNTMIIPTGWIHAVYTPEDSLVIGGNFLHAMNIGAQLRVYDVEDATKVPAKFRFPFYKRMNWYAARYYHDLLLQADQGTKSVLSKYELEGLNSLAQWLKKDIQSGSRKDIPHDIHDPSALLSQLISMVENEMEKQQIPKRKRSDSTDSLGNETDDHVKREGDDDDDDDLVREKLETASLAKRRKSIGKEQTGAS
;
A
#
# COMPACT_ATOMS: atom_id res chain seq x y z
N MET A 1 29.08 -15.21 -35.06
CA MET A 1 29.04 -14.11 -36.05
C MET A 1 29.16 -12.81 -35.29
N GLU A 2 29.98 -11.91 -35.81
CA GLU A 2 30.62 -10.79 -35.13
C GLU A 2 29.68 -9.70 -34.58
N ASN A 3 30.23 -9.05 -33.56
CA ASN A 3 29.76 -7.88 -32.84
C ASN A 3 29.47 -6.70 -33.80
N SER A 4 28.20 -6.39 -34.04
CA SER A 4 27.78 -5.19 -34.74
C SER A 4 27.94 -3.99 -33.80
N SER A 5 29.07 -3.30 -33.89
CA SER A 5 29.30 -2.03 -33.20
C SER A 5 28.16 -1.04 -33.48
N GLU A 6 27.38 -0.66 -32.46
CA GLU A 6 26.39 0.41 -32.52
C GLU A 6 27.09 1.74 -32.85
N LYS A 7 27.15 2.09 -34.14
CA LYS A 7 27.78 3.32 -34.61
C LYS A 7 26.70 4.36 -34.87
N CYS A 8 26.75 5.47 -34.12
CA CYS A 8 25.92 6.63 -34.41
C CYS A 8 26.25 7.19 -35.81
N ARG A 9 25.26 7.19 -36.71
CA ARG A 9 25.39 7.63 -38.12
C ARG A 9 25.68 9.13 -38.30
N TYR A 10 25.45 9.93 -37.26
CA TYR A 10 25.63 11.38 -37.27
C TYR A 10 26.90 11.82 -36.53
N CYS A 11 27.77 10.87 -36.16
CA CYS A 11 29.02 11.16 -35.47
C CYS A 11 30.09 11.63 -36.48
N SER A 12 30.50 12.88 -36.39
CA SER A 12 31.64 13.41 -37.16
C SER A 12 32.92 12.75 -36.66
N SER A 13 33.75 12.22 -37.56
CA SER A 13 34.95 11.42 -37.27
C SER A 13 36.13 12.14 -36.59
N GLN A 14 35.90 13.22 -35.84
CA GLN A 14 36.94 13.92 -35.03
C GLN A 14 36.45 14.41 -33.64
N THR A 15 35.44 13.77 -33.05
CA THR A 15 35.15 13.88 -31.60
C THR A 15 34.95 12.50 -30.98
N ALA A 16 35.80 11.55 -31.36
CA ALA A 16 35.93 10.28 -30.65
C ALA A 16 36.77 10.47 -29.38
N SER A 17 36.29 11.31 -28.46
CA SER A 17 36.70 11.26 -27.06
C SER A 17 35.58 11.83 -26.17
N SER A 18 34.82 10.92 -25.56
CA SER A 18 34.33 11.02 -24.18
C SER A 18 33.62 12.32 -23.74
N SER A 19 32.39 12.61 -24.19
CA SER A 19 31.52 13.54 -23.45
C SER A 19 30.01 13.56 -23.82
N SER A 20 29.37 12.45 -24.21
CA SER A 20 27.90 12.40 -24.33
C SER A 20 27.37 10.96 -24.21
N ASN A 21 26.85 10.59 -23.04
CA ASN A 21 26.26 9.25 -22.78
C ASN A 21 24.79 9.14 -23.18
N VAL A 22 24.17 10.19 -23.74
CA VAL A 22 22.73 10.24 -24.00
C VAL A 22 22.43 9.84 -25.44
N TRP A 23 21.74 8.72 -25.59
CA TRP A 23 21.29 8.17 -26.86
C TRP A 23 19.78 8.32 -27.01
N ILE A 24 19.33 8.57 -28.23
CA ILE A 24 17.91 8.65 -28.59
C ILE A 24 17.66 7.82 -29.84
N ARG A 25 16.57 7.04 -29.83
CA ARG A 25 16.17 6.17 -30.95
C ARG A 25 15.09 6.86 -31.76
N CYS A 26 15.24 6.88 -33.08
CA CYS A 26 14.20 7.36 -33.99
C CYS A 26 13.01 6.38 -34.01
N ASP A 27 11.79 6.87 -33.77
CA ASP A 27 10.57 6.03 -33.77
C ASP A 27 10.10 5.62 -35.17
N ALA A 28 10.60 6.27 -36.21
CA ALA A 28 10.27 5.94 -37.59
C ALA A 28 11.21 4.90 -38.23
N CYS A 29 12.52 4.99 -37.97
CA CYS A 29 13.51 4.08 -38.57
C CYS A 29 14.21 3.14 -37.59
N ASN A 30 13.93 3.25 -36.29
CA ASN A 30 14.54 2.48 -35.19
C ASN A 30 16.07 2.61 -35.04
N GLU A 31 16.69 3.56 -35.73
CA GLU A 31 18.13 3.83 -35.61
C GLU A 31 18.46 4.68 -34.38
N TRP A 32 19.56 4.35 -33.71
CA TRP A 32 20.06 5.04 -32.53
C TRP A 32 21.06 6.15 -32.89
N CYS A 33 20.87 7.32 -32.29
CA CYS A 33 21.72 8.49 -32.48
C CYS A 33 22.14 9.07 -31.12
N HIS A 34 23.32 9.66 -31.02
CA HIS A 34 23.61 10.51 -29.86
C HIS A 34 22.72 11.75 -29.92
N ALA A 35 22.11 12.13 -28.79
CA ALA A 35 21.27 13.33 -28.69
C ALA A 35 22.00 14.57 -29.21
N GLN A 36 23.27 14.75 -28.82
CA GLN A 36 24.09 15.88 -29.25
C GLN A 36 24.37 15.89 -30.76
N CYS A 37 24.56 14.72 -31.39
CA CYS A 37 24.81 14.61 -32.84
C CYS A 37 23.60 15.03 -33.69
N VAL A 38 22.41 15.08 -33.09
CA VAL A 38 21.17 15.51 -33.74
C VAL A 38 20.66 16.85 -33.17
N GLY A 39 21.51 17.57 -32.42
CA GLY A 39 21.23 18.90 -31.90
C GLY A 39 20.31 18.95 -30.68
N LEU A 40 20.10 17.82 -29.98
CA LEU A 40 19.29 17.72 -28.78
C LEU A 40 20.17 17.71 -27.53
N ASP A 41 19.74 18.43 -26.50
CA ASP A 41 20.28 18.27 -25.15
C ASP A 41 19.49 17.24 -24.34
N SER A 42 20.05 16.82 -23.19
CA SER A 42 19.41 15.82 -22.34
C SER A 42 18.01 16.23 -21.84
N LYS A 43 17.77 17.52 -21.58
CA LYS A 43 16.49 18.01 -21.07
C LYS A 43 15.44 18.08 -22.17
N GLU A 44 15.86 18.29 -23.41
CA GLU A 44 15.01 18.26 -24.58
C GLU A 44 14.59 16.83 -24.93
N CYS A 45 15.50 15.86 -24.82
CA CYS A 45 15.18 14.44 -24.95
C CYS A 45 14.05 13.99 -24.00
N ASP A 46 14.08 14.44 -22.74
CA ASP A 46 13.06 14.07 -21.74
C ASP A 46 11.64 14.57 -22.09
N ARG A 47 11.55 15.63 -22.91
CA ARG A 47 10.30 16.26 -23.33
C ARG A 47 9.73 15.66 -24.61
N ILE A 48 10.54 14.96 -25.39
CA ILE A 48 10.11 14.35 -26.64
C ILE A 48 9.26 13.11 -26.33
N GLU A 49 8.10 13.02 -26.98
CA GLU A 49 7.19 11.88 -26.89
C GLU A 49 7.40 10.90 -28.05
N GLN A 50 7.58 11.42 -29.27
CA GLN A 50 8.04 10.65 -30.43
C GLN A 50 9.17 11.42 -31.12
N TYR A 51 10.31 10.76 -31.32
CA TYR A 51 11.48 11.33 -31.94
C TYR A 51 11.61 10.90 -33.40
N HIS A 52 11.69 11.87 -34.32
CA HIS A 52 12.05 11.63 -35.71
C HIS A 52 13.41 12.24 -36.03
N CYS A 53 14.36 11.40 -36.49
CA CYS A 53 15.69 11.86 -36.88
C CYS A 53 15.65 12.76 -38.13
N PRO A 54 16.73 13.51 -38.44
CA PRO A 54 16.77 14.44 -39.57
C PRO A 54 16.35 13.83 -40.93
N GLN A 55 16.61 12.53 -41.14
CA GLN A 55 16.18 11.81 -42.35
C GLN A 55 14.69 11.46 -42.34
N CYS A 56 14.14 11.09 -41.18
CA CYS A 56 12.74 10.72 -41.02
C CYS A 56 11.81 11.93 -40.96
N LEU A 57 12.33 13.10 -40.57
CA LEU A 57 11.60 14.37 -40.47
C LEU A 57 10.75 14.67 -41.71
N ARG A 58 11.30 14.47 -42.91
CA ARG A 58 10.61 14.79 -44.17
C ARG A 58 9.41 13.88 -44.48
N ARG A 59 9.40 12.65 -43.97
CA ARG A 59 8.39 11.63 -44.30
C ARG A 59 7.38 11.41 -43.18
N HIS A 60 7.79 11.60 -41.93
CA HIS A 60 6.99 11.32 -40.73
C HIS A 60 6.63 12.58 -39.94
N GLY A 61 7.09 13.77 -40.38
CA GLY A 61 6.86 15.03 -39.68
C GLY A 61 7.83 15.27 -38.52
N PRO A 62 7.74 16.43 -37.85
CA PRO A 62 8.58 16.77 -36.70
C PRO A 62 8.32 15.87 -35.50
N SER A 63 9.30 15.79 -34.60
CA SER A 63 9.17 15.13 -33.30
C SER A 63 8.03 15.76 -32.48
N THR A 64 7.29 14.93 -31.75
CA THR A 64 6.20 15.37 -30.86
C THR A 64 6.70 15.50 -29.43
N TYR A 65 6.04 16.32 -28.62
CA TYR A 65 6.45 16.63 -27.25
C TYR A 65 5.32 16.41 -26.26
N LYS A 66 5.67 15.97 -25.05
CA LYS A 66 4.73 15.78 -23.95
C LYS A 66 3.96 17.09 -23.68
N PRO A 67 2.63 17.06 -23.52
CA PRO A 67 1.83 18.26 -23.27
C PRO A 67 2.24 18.94 -21.96
N ASN A 68 2.47 20.25 -22.01
CA ASN A 68 2.82 21.07 -20.84
C ASN A 68 1.63 21.12 -19.86
N VAL A 69 1.62 20.22 -18.87
CA VAL A 69 0.70 20.34 -17.73
C VAL A 69 1.11 21.57 -16.92
N ARG A 70 0.20 22.56 -16.78
CA ARG A 70 0.40 23.70 -15.88
C ARG A 70 0.62 23.19 -14.46
N LYS A 71 1.88 23.09 -14.03
CA LYS A 71 2.24 22.83 -12.63
C LYS A 71 2.11 24.14 -11.84
N SER A 72 1.40 24.06 -10.71
CA SER A 72 1.37 25.08 -9.66
C SER A 72 2.79 25.57 -9.34
N GLN A 73 2.96 26.89 -9.17
CA GLN A 73 4.22 27.55 -8.79
C GLN A 73 4.67 27.28 -7.35
N ARG A 74 4.02 26.37 -6.60
CA ARG A 74 4.59 25.91 -5.33
C ARG A 74 5.83 25.06 -5.65
N GLU A 75 6.97 25.52 -5.18
CA GLU A 75 8.21 24.74 -5.11
C GLU A 75 7.93 23.47 -4.30
N ARG A 76 7.62 22.37 -5.00
CA ARG A 76 7.58 21.03 -4.40
C ARG A 76 9.00 20.53 -4.34
N ALA A 77 9.46 20.08 -3.17
CA ALA A 77 10.71 19.35 -3.05
C ALA A 77 10.66 18.15 -4.00
N ARG A 78 11.44 18.17 -5.09
CA ARG A 78 11.52 17.04 -6.02
C ARG A 78 12.38 15.96 -5.36
N LEU A 79 11.77 14.82 -5.06
CA LEU A 79 12.49 13.59 -4.72
C LEU A 79 13.26 13.12 -5.95
N ASN A 80 14.53 12.75 -5.83
CA ASN A 80 15.26 12.06 -6.91
C ASN A 80 16.15 10.96 -6.33
N TYR A 81 15.63 9.74 -6.22
CA TYR A 81 16.41 8.60 -5.73
C TYR A 81 17.59 8.23 -6.65
N ALA A 82 17.50 8.53 -7.94
CA ALA A 82 18.57 8.21 -8.90
C ALA A 82 19.83 9.05 -8.63
N ASP A 83 19.68 10.30 -8.17
CA ASP A 83 20.82 11.14 -7.75
C ASP A 83 21.42 10.67 -6.42
N LEU A 84 20.63 10.01 -5.56
CA LEU A 84 21.04 9.47 -4.25
C LEU A 84 21.88 8.19 -4.35
N ASN A 85 21.74 7.42 -5.44
CA ASN A 85 22.51 6.19 -5.67
C ASN A 85 23.94 6.47 -6.20
N ASN A 86 24.19 7.68 -6.72
CA ASN A 86 25.47 8.07 -7.34
C ASN A 86 26.52 8.63 -6.37
N GLY A 87 26.40 8.35 -5.06
CA GLY A 87 27.45 8.66 -4.08
C GLY A 87 27.63 10.15 -3.74
N LYS A 88 26.77 11.06 -4.24
CA LYS A 88 26.58 12.37 -3.61
C LYS A 88 25.74 12.12 -2.36
N THR A 89 26.23 12.55 -1.19
CA THR A 89 25.59 12.43 0.14
C THR A 89 24.08 12.38 0.00
N ALA A 90 23.54 11.17 0.07
CA ALA A 90 22.11 11.00 0.02
C ALA A 90 21.54 11.83 1.16
N ASP A 91 20.72 12.82 0.86
CA ASP A 91 20.22 13.76 1.85
C ASP A 91 19.43 12.98 2.91
N GLN A 92 20.08 12.65 4.02
CA GLN A 92 19.52 11.76 5.06
C GLN A 92 18.25 12.37 5.67
N GLU A 93 18.06 13.68 5.53
CA GLU A 93 16.89 14.40 6.02
C GLU A 93 15.82 14.65 4.93
N ILE A 94 15.95 14.07 3.73
CA ILE A 94 15.01 14.29 2.63
C ILE A 94 13.56 14.05 3.04
N TRP A 95 13.30 12.93 3.71
CA TRP A 95 11.96 12.56 4.18
C TRP A 95 11.43 13.53 5.22
N LYS A 96 12.26 13.88 6.20
CA LYS A 96 11.90 14.86 7.23
C LYS A 96 11.52 16.21 6.62
N ARG A 97 12.23 16.67 5.58
CA ARG A 97 11.88 17.91 4.87
C ARG A 97 10.55 17.79 4.12
N ILE A 98 10.31 16.66 3.44
CA ILE A 98 9.06 16.40 2.72
C ILE A 98 7.88 16.36 3.69
N LEU A 99 8.02 15.63 4.79
CA LEU A 99 7.00 15.49 5.82
C LEU A 99 6.71 16.85 6.48
N ASN A 100 7.73 17.65 6.77
CA ASN A 100 7.55 19.00 7.34
C ASN A 100 6.92 19.99 6.35
N ALA A 101 7.12 19.82 5.05
CA ALA A 101 6.52 20.64 4.01
C ALA A 101 5.05 20.24 3.72
N GLN A 102 4.66 19.03 4.10
CA GLN A 102 3.31 18.52 3.87
C GLN A 102 2.32 19.00 4.93
N THR A 103 1.08 19.27 4.51
CA THR A 103 -0.03 19.54 5.43
C THR A 103 -0.91 18.30 5.57
N PHE A 104 -0.82 17.63 6.72
CA PHE A 104 -1.64 16.45 7.01
C PHE A 104 -2.98 16.85 7.65
N ALA A 105 -4.01 16.07 7.36
CA ALA A 105 -5.31 16.20 8.02
C ALA A 105 -5.21 15.70 9.47
N LYS A 106 -5.95 16.34 10.38
CA LYS A 106 -6.13 15.82 11.74
C LYS A 106 -6.80 14.45 11.66
N ASP A 107 -6.24 13.47 12.35
CA ASP A 107 -6.76 12.13 12.32
C ASP A 107 -8.09 12.01 13.11
N PRO A 108 -9.13 11.39 12.53
CA PRO A 108 -10.43 11.25 13.18
C PRO A 108 -10.54 9.97 14.04
N PHE A 109 -9.47 9.19 14.13
CA PHE A 109 -9.52 7.80 14.55
C PHE A 109 -9.84 7.63 16.04
N LYS A 110 -10.46 6.51 16.39
CA LYS A 110 -10.85 6.25 17.78
C LYS A 110 -9.64 5.90 18.63
N ARG A 111 -9.69 6.34 19.89
CA ARG A 111 -8.76 5.96 20.95
C ARG A 111 -9.54 5.14 21.96
N TYR A 112 -9.13 3.91 22.20
CA TYR A 112 -9.80 2.98 23.12
C TYR A 112 -8.92 2.64 24.32
N GLN A 113 -9.56 2.30 25.42
CA GLN A 113 -8.92 1.52 26.48
C GLN A 113 -8.91 0.04 26.07
N GLY A 114 -7.89 -0.72 26.48
CA GLY A 114 -7.72 -2.11 26.04
C GLY A 114 -8.93 -3.00 26.35
N SER A 115 -9.58 -2.79 27.50
CA SER A 115 -10.78 -3.53 27.90
C SER A 115 -12.00 -3.30 27.00
N GLN A 116 -12.04 -2.19 26.24
CA GLN A 116 -13.12 -1.89 25.29
C GLN A 116 -12.95 -2.64 23.97
N VAL A 117 -11.74 -3.12 23.66
CA VAL A 117 -11.44 -3.79 22.40
C VAL A 117 -11.85 -5.27 22.50
N THR A 118 -13.11 -5.52 22.17
CA THR A 118 -13.74 -6.85 22.21
C THR A 118 -14.16 -7.30 20.81
N LEU A 119 -14.39 -8.60 20.63
CA LEU A 119 -14.95 -9.14 19.40
C LEU A 119 -16.32 -8.52 19.05
N GLU A 120 -17.11 -8.15 20.05
CA GLU A 120 -18.39 -7.45 19.88
C GLU A 120 -18.18 -6.07 19.25
N LEU A 121 -17.27 -5.25 19.79
CA LEU A 121 -16.91 -3.95 19.20
C LEU A 121 -16.44 -4.12 17.75
N ILE A 122 -15.60 -5.13 17.48
CA ILE A 122 -15.11 -5.40 16.13
C ILE A 122 -16.25 -5.80 15.19
N ARG A 123 -17.19 -6.65 15.63
CA ARG A 123 -18.36 -7.06 14.84
C ARG A 123 -19.36 -5.92 14.62
N GLU A 124 -19.50 -5.00 15.56
CA GLU A 124 -20.34 -3.81 15.41
C GLU A 124 -19.74 -2.82 14.39
N THR A 125 -18.43 -2.58 14.47
CA THR A 125 -17.74 -1.56 13.65
C THR A 125 -17.24 -2.11 12.31
N GLY A 126 -17.08 -3.43 12.20
CA GLY A 126 -16.44 -4.11 11.08
C GLY A 126 -14.93 -3.85 10.97
N MET A 127 -14.29 -3.27 12.00
CA MET A 127 -12.87 -2.90 12.00
C MET A 127 -12.45 -2.20 10.70
N ARG A 128 -13.12 -1.10 10.33
CA ARG A 128 -12.93 -0.43 9.03
C ARG A 128 -11.95 0.74 9.06
N GLU A 129 -11.68 1.29 10.24
CA GLU A 129 -10.79 2.44 10.43
C GLU A 129 -9.69 2.09 11.43
N PRO A 130 -8.47 2.66 11.26
CA PRO A 130 -7.43 2.59 12.27
C PRO A 130 -7.95 3.05 13.62
N PHE A 131 -7.42 2.44 14.67
CA PHE A 131 -7.64 2.93 16.03
C PHE A 131 -6.42 2.68 16.90
N VAL A 132 -6.25 3.55 17.87
CA VAL A 132 -5.16 3.49 18.85
C VAL A 132 -5.72 3.00 20.18
N ILE A 133 -5.02 2.08 20.81
CA ILE A 133 -5.24 1.68 22.19
C ILE A 133 -4.19 2.42 23.02
N GLU A 134 -4.64 3.25 23.95
CA GLU A 134 -3.76 4.15 24.70
C GLU A 134 -2.84 3.40 25.66
N SER A 135 -3.30 2.25 26.16
CA SER A 135 -2.64 1.48 27.20
C SER A 135 -2.77 -0.03 26.95
N PRO A 136 -1.74 -0.83 27.27
CA PRO A 136 -1.76 -2.28 27.06
C PRO A 136 -2.78 -3.03 27.95
N GLU A 137 -3.17 -2.44 29.07
CA GLU A 137 -4.07 -3.04 30.04
C GLU A 137 -5.43 -3.38 29.43
N GLY A 138 -5.88 -4.62 29.67
CA GLY A 138 -7.14 -5.14 29.14
C GLY A 138 -7.07 -5.74 27.73
N LEU A 139 -5.91 -5.67 27.04
CA LEU A 139 -5.70 -6.35 25.75
C LEU A 139 -5.38 -7.85 25.87
N ASP A 140 -5.13 -8.35 27.09
CA ASP A 140 -4.66 -9.71 27.33
C ASP A 140 -3.48 -10.07 26.40
N MET A 141 -2.48 -9.19 26.46
CA MET A 141 -1.25 -9.30 25.70
C MET A 141 -0.06 -9.28 26.66
N GLN A 142 1.02 -9.90 26.23
CA GLN A 142 2.29 -9.92 26.93
C GLN A 142 3.35 -9.44 25.95
N MET A 143 4.11 -8.44 26.37
CA MET A 143 5.17 -7.82 25.56
C MET A 143 6.48 -7.84 26.36
N PRO A 144 7.63 -7.74 25.69
CA PRO A 144 8.91 -7.63 26.38
C PRO A 144 8.95 -6.38 27.28
N SER A 145 9.84 -6.41 28.26
CA SER A 145 10.07 -5.26 29.14
C SER A 145 10.38 -4.00 28.33
N GLN A 146 9.86 -2.84 28.76
CA GLN A 146 10.20 -1.55 28.14
C GLN A 146 11.69 -1.19 28.27
N ALA A 147 12.43 -1.88 29.15
CA ALA A 147 13.88 -1.74 29.29
C ALA A 147 14.67 -2.53 28.24
N ILE A 148 14.02 -3.37 27.42
CA ILE A 148 14.68 -4.19 26.41
C ILE A 148 15.51 -3.35 25.44
N THR A 149 16.68 -3.85 25.09
CA THR A 149 17.62 -3.23 24.17
C THR A 149 17.81 -4.07 22.92
N VAL A 150 18.36 -3.47 21.86
CA VAL A 150 18.69 -4.21 20.63
C VAL A 150 19.74 -5.31 20.89
N ASN A 151 20.62 -5.14 21.89
CA ASN A 151 21.55 -6.18 22.31
C ASN A 151 20.81 -7.38 22.92
N ASP A 152 19.80 -7.15 23.76
CA ASP A 152 18.99 -8.23 24.34
C ASP A 152 18.24 -9.01 23.23
N ILE A 153 17.77 -8.32 22.19
CA ILE A 153 17.16 -8.95 21.01
C ILE A 153 18.20 -9.81 20.25
N ALA A 154 19.41 -9.28 20.03
CA ALA A 154 20.49 -10.01 19.38
C ALA A 154 20.94 -11.23 20.21
N ASP A 155 20.96 -11.14 21.54
CA ASP A 155 21.27 -12.25 22.44
C ASP A 155 20.18 -13.34 22.41
N ALA A 156 18.89 -12.93 22.35
CA ALA A 156 17.77 -13.85 22.33
C ALA A 156 17.62 -14.61 21.01
N ILE A 157 17.94 -13.96 19.88
CA ILE A 157 17.80 -14.53 18.52
C ILE A 157 19.11 -15.18 18.05
N GLY A 158 20.25 -14.65 18.49
CA GLY A 158 21.60 -15.05 18.07
C GLY A 158 22.26 -13.98 17.19
N HIS A 159 23.50 -13.60 17.52
CA HIS A 159 24.24 -12.53 16.84
C HIS A 159 24.55 -12.81 15.37
N ASP A 160 24.70 -14.08 14.98
CA ASP A 160 24.95 -14.49 13.59
C ASP A 160 23.66 -14.62 12.76
N HIS A 161 22.48 -14.42 13.38
CA HIS A 161 21.22 -14.51 12.68
C HIS A 161 21.14 -13.45 11.58
N PRO A 162 20.84 -13.81 10.32
CA PRO A 162 20.67 -12.85 9.23
C PRO A 162 19.51 -11.89 9.51
N VAL A 163 19.67 -10.62 9.18
CA VAL A 163 18.61 -9.62 9.32
C VAL A 163 18.52 -8.75 8.09
N GLU A 164 17.30 -8.52 7.61
CA GLU A 164 17.03 -7.64 6.48
C GLU A 164 17.05 -6.18 6.96
N VAL A 165 18.05 -5.43 6.47
CA VAL A 165 18.24 -4.02 6.79
C VAL A 165 17.90 -3.19 5.56
N MET A 166 17.10 -2.15 5.73
CA MET A 166 16.73 -1.21 4.68
C MET A 166 17.54 0.09 4.82
N ASP A 167 18.07 0.59 3.70
CA ASP A 167 18.59 1.96 3.61
C ASP A 167 17.40 2.93 3.43
N VAL A 168 17.25 3.87 4.37
CA VAL A 168 16.07 4.74 4.42
C VAL A 168 16.03 5.74 3.27
N ALA A 169 17.19 6.22 2.82
CA ALA A 169 17.22 7.22 1.75
C ALA A 169 16.84 6.62 0.40
N THR A 170 17.26 5.38 0.15
CA THR A 170 17.00 4.69 -1.13
C THR A 170 15.81 3.73 -1.10
N GLN A 171 15.21 3.49 0.08
CA GLN A 171 14.16 2.48 0.31
C GLN A 171 14.55 1.08 -0.22
N SER A 172 15.84 0.74 -0.19
CA SER A 172 16.37 -0.51 -0.73
C SER A 172 16.96 -1.40 0.36
N GLU A 173 16.84 -2.71 0.20
CA GLU A 173 17.50 -3.70 1.06
C GLU A 173 19.03 -3.59 0.94
N VAL A 174 19.72 -3.68 2.08
CA VAL A 174 21.18 -3.78 2.18
C VAL A 174 21.51 -5.22 2.55
N PRO A 175 22.23 -5.96 1.71
CA PRO A 175 22.47 -7.39 1.93
C PRO A 175 23.49 -7.66 3.04
N ASN A 176 23.52 -8.91 3.51
CA ASN A 176 24.55 -9.50 4.36
C ASN A 176 24.70 -8.88 5.77
N TRP A 177 23.60 -8.41 6.36
CA TRP A 177 23.58 -7.98 7.75
C TRP A 177 23.26 -9.15 8.70
N THR A 178 23.89 -9.14 9.86
CA THR A 178 23.54 -10.00 11.00
C THR A 178 23.00 -9.19 12.17
N MET A 179 22.30 -9.85 13.09
CA MET A 179 21.78 -9.22 14.31
C MET A 179 22.87 -8.55 15.16
N GLY A 180 24.06 -9.15 15.26
CA GLY A 180 25.19 -8.55 15.97
C GLY A 180 25.73 -7.30 15.28
N GLN A 181 25.80 -7.30 13.94
CA GLN A 181 26.18 -6.11 13.18
C GLN A 181 25.14 -5.00 13.32
N TRP A 182 23.85 -5.35 13.26
CA TRP A 182 22.75 -4.42 13.48
C TRP A 182 22.79 -3.82 14.89
N ALA A 183 22.98 -4.64 15.92
CA ALA A 183 23.08 -4.17 17.30
C ALA A 183 24.27 -3.22 17.50
N LYS A 184 25.43 -3.53 16.90
CA LYS A 184 26.58 -2.63 16.90
C LYS A 184 26.26 -1.29 16.23
N TYR A 185 25.69 -1.32 15.02
CA TYR A 185 25.29 -0.12 14.27
C TYR A 185 24.26 0.72 15.02
N TYR A 186 23.25 0.08 15.63
CA TYR A 186 22.18 0.77 16.36
C TYR A 186 22.73 1.59 17.52
N ASN A 187 23.70 1.04 18.26
CA ASN A 187 24.33 1.70 19.41
C ASN A 187 25.45 2.69 19.04
N ASP A 188 25.90 2.71 17.78
CA ASP A 188 26.94 3.63 17.32
C ASP A 188 26.45 5.09 17.35
N GLN A 189 27.27 6.01 17.82
CA GLN A 189 26.94 7.44 17.83
C GLN A 189 27.20 8.10 16.48
N ASP A 190 28.11 7.53 15.67
CA ASP A 190 28.51 8.06 14.37
C ASP A 190 28.03 7.12 13.25
N LYS A 191 26.77 7.31 12.85
CA LYS A 191 26.12 6.48 11.82
C LYS A 191 26.37 7.08 10.44
N ASP A 192 26.90 6.25 9.54
CA ASP A 192 27.20 6.63 8.16
C ASP A 192 25.96 6.92 7.31
N ARG A 193 24.89 6.14 7.49
CA ARG A 193 23.58 6.29 6.82
C ARG A 193 22.46 5.91 7.76
N THR A 194 21.25 6.44 7.53
CA THR A 194 20.04 6.02 8.25
C THR A 194 19.53 4.69 7.71
N ARG A 195 19.46 3.68 8.58
CA ARG A 195 18.98 2.33 8.25
C ARG A 195 17.86 1.89 9.19
N ASN A 196 17.04 0.94 8.75
CA ASN A 196 15.87 0.48 9.49
C ASN A 196 15.70 -1.03 9.35
N VAL A 197 15.21 -1.70 10.39
CA VAL A 197 14.81 -3.11 10.37
C VAL A 197 13.30 -3.18 10.58
N ILE A 198 12.58 -3.67 9.58
CA ILE A 198 11.10 -3.79 9.61
C ILE A 198 10.59 -5.23 9.42
N SER A 199 11.44 -6.14 8.94
CA SER A 199 11.03 -7.48 8.48
C SER A 199 11.59 -8.62 9.33
N LEU A 200 12.14 -8.36 10.53
CA LEU A 200 12.66 -9.41 11.39
C LEU A 200 11.49 -10.20 12.02
N GLU A 201 11.12 -11.29 11.37
CA GLU A 201 10.12 -12.26 11.84
C GLU A 201 10.74 -13.12 12.95
N ILE A 202 10.05 -13.22 14.09
CA ILE A 202 10.63 -13.82 15.30
C ILE A 202 9.86 -15.04 15.81
N SER A 203 8.83 -15.53 15.11
CA SER A 203 7.89 -16.52 15.64
C SER A 203 8.56 -17.83 16.10
N ASP A 204 9.67 -18.22 15.47
CA ASP A 204 10.42 -19.43 15.83
C ASP A 204 11.62 -19.18 16.76
N THR A 205 11.69 -18.01 17.40
CA THR A 205 12.77 -17.64 18.31
C THR A 205 12.33 -17.73 19.77
N LYS A 206 13.30 -17.87 20.69
CA LYS A 206 13.01 -17.85 22.14
C LYS A 206 12.36 -16.54 22.60
N LEU A 207 12.59 -15.44 21.88
CA LEU A 207 11.95 -14.17 22.20
C LEU A 207 10.42 -14.25 22.04
N ALA A 208 9.94 -14.93 20.99
CA ALA A 208 8.51 -15.07 20.73
C ALA A 208 7.78 -15.87 21.82
N GLU A 209 8.44 -16.82 22.49
CA GLU A 209 7.86 -17.60 23.59
C GLU A 209 7.39 -16.73 24.77
N SER A 210 7.98 -15.54 24.93
CA SER A 210 7.61 -14.57 25.97
C SER A 210 6.55 -13.55 25.55
N ILE A 211 6.06 -13.64 24.31
CA ILE A 211 5.16 -12.66 23.70
C ILE A 211 3.79 -13.30 23.48
N VAL A 212 2.75 -12.62 23.96
CA VAL A 212 1.35 -12.95 23.68
C VAL A 212 0.74 -11.78 22.93
N ARG A 213 0.32 -12.02 21.69
CA ARG A 213 -0.37 -11.01 20.87
C ARG A 213 -1.71 -10.62 21.49
N PRO A 214 -2.25 -9.40 21.21
CA PRO A 214 -3.54 -8.98 21.73
C PRO A 214 -4.63 -10.04 21.52
N ARG A 215 -5.49 -10.26 22.53
CA ARG A 215 -6.57 -11.24 22.45
C ARG A 215 -7.40 -11.09 21.18
N ILE A 216 -7.77 -9.86 20.83
CA ILE A 216 -8.57 -9.60 19.62
C ILE A 216 -7.87 -10.03 18.33
N VAL A 217 -6.53 -9.96 18.27
CA VAL A 217 -5.76 -10.44 17.11
C VAL A 217 -5.84 -11.96 17.06
N ARG A 218 -5.60 -12.64 18.19
CA ARG A 218 -5.68 -14.11 18.28
C ARG A 218 -7.08 -14.65 17.95
N GLU A 219 -8.13 -13.92 18.32
CA GLU A 219 -9.53 -14.26 18.04
C GLU A 219 -9.91 -14.08 16.55
N LEU A 220 -9.23 -13.18 15.83
CA LEU A 220 -9.55 -12.85 14.43
C LEU A 220 -8.63 -13.55 13.41
N ASP A 221 -7.39 -13.79 13.78
CA ASP A 221 -6.34 -14.25 12.87
C ASP A 221 -6.61 -15.65 12.32
N TRP A 222 -6.80 -15.73 11.01
CA TRP A 222 -6.98 -16.99 10.29
C TRP A 222 -5.82 -17.98 10.46
N ILE A 223 -4.59 -17.54 10.71
CA ILE A 223 -3.50 -18.47 11.02
C ILE A 223 -3.77 -19.21 12.34
N ASP A 224 -4.42 -18.58 13.31
CA ASP A 224 -4.80 -19.22 14.58
C ASP A 224 -6.12 -19.98 14.47
N GLN A 225 -7.09 -19.43 13.73
CA GLN A 225 -8.46 -19.93 13.70
C GLN A 225 -8.70 -21.03 12.65
N VAL A 226 -8.08 -20.92 11.47
CA VAL A 226 -8.43 -21.76 10.31
C VAL A 226 -7.28 -22.63 9.80
N TRP A 227 -6.03 -22.24 10.02
CA TRP A 227 -4.89 -23.05 9.59
C TRP A 227 -4.81 -24.37 10.38
N PRO A 228 -4.67 -25.54 9.71
CA PRO A 228 -4.64 -26.81 10.42
C PRO A 228 -3.48 -26.92 11.42
N SER A 229 -3.79 -27.22 12.68
CA SER A 229 -2.78 -27.37 13.74
C SER A 229 -1.77 -28.49 13.46
N SER A 230 -2.17 -29.50 12.68
CA SER A 230 -1.27 -30.58 12.25
C SER A 230 -0.19 -30.12 11.26
N LEU A 231 -0.43 -29.03 10.52
CA LEU A 231 0.54 -28.47 9.57
C LEU A 231 1.45 -27.44 10.22
N LYS A 232 0.96 -26.70 11.22
CA LYS A 232 1.68 -25.58 11.85
C LYS A 232 3.12 -25.90 12.29
N PRO A 233 3.45 -27.08 12.85
CA PRO A 233 4.85 -27.41 13.19
C PRO A 233 5.81 -27.46 12.00
N ASN A 234 5.32 -27.68 10.78
CA ASN A 234 6.13 -27.89 9.58
C ASN A 234 5.97 -26.74 8.56
N GLU A 235 4.75 -26.25 8.37
CA GLU A 235 4.39 -25.30 7.31
C GLU A 235 3.22 -24.42 7.76
N TYR A 236 3.45 -23.12 7.85
CA TYR A 236 2.43 -22.10 8.08
C TYR A 236 2.94 -20.72 7.60
N PRO A 237 2.05 -19.73 7.37
CA PRO A 237 2.47 -18.37 7.09
C PRO A 237 3.13 -17.73 8.32
N LYS A 238 4.44 -17.45 8.24
CA LYS A 238 5.21 -16.79 9.30
C LYS A 238 5.17 -15.29 9.13
N VAL A 239 4.08 -14.69 9.63
CA VAL A 239 3.82 -13.25 9.54
C VAL A 239 3.16 -12.71 10.81
N GLN A 240 3.06 -13.54 11.85
CA GLN A 240 2.30 -13.24 13.05
C GLN A 240 3.08 -12.34 14.03
N LEU A 241 4.42 -12.35 13.96
CA LEU A 241 5.24 -11.64 14.92
C LEU A 241 6.56 -11.13 14.32
N TYR A 242 6.69 -9.81 14.30
CA TYR A 242 7.87 -9.07 13.85
C TYR A 242 8.43 -8.21 14.98
N CYS A 243 9.76 -8.12 15.04
CA CYS A 243 10.50 -7.16 15.87
C CYS A 243 11.09 -6.06 14.99
N LEU A 244 10.48 -4.88 15.01
CA LEU A 244 10.94 -3.75 14.21
C LEU A 244 11.84 -2.86 15.07
N MET A 245 12.99 -2.49 14.51
CA MET A 245 13.99 -1.66 15.15
C MET A 245 14.35 -0.55 14.17
N GLY A 246 13.93 0.67 14.49
CA GLY A 246 14.21 1.84 13.65
C GLY A 246 14.91 2.89 14.47
N ILE A 247 15.92 3.50 13.88
CA ILE A 247 16.57 4.65 14.49
C ILE A 247 15.82 5.94 14.13
N LYS A 248 16.12 7.02 14.85
CA LYS A 248 15.62 8.36 14.57
C LYS A 248 15.78 8.71 13.08
N ASP A 249 14.78 9.41 12.57
CA ASP A 249 14.65 9.85 11.18
C ASP A 249 14.45 8.70 10.16
N SER A 250 14.23 7.46 10.61
CA SER A 250 13.85 6.36 9.70
C SER A 250 12.48 6.59 9.08
N TYR A 251 12.35 6.28 7.79
CA TYR A 251 11.12 6.40 7.01
C TYR A 251 10.88 5.12 6.19
N THR A 252 9.63 4.68 6.13
CA THR A 252 9.13 3.64 5.23
C THR A 252 8.02 4.24 4.39
N ASP A 253 8.17 4.20 3.07
CA ASP A 253 7.26 4.87 2.13
C ASP A 253 5.87 4.23 2.06
N PHE A 254 4.94 4.87 1.36
CA PHE A 254 3.55 4.43 1.26
C PHE A 254 3.42 3.02 0.70
N HIS A 255 2.73 2.16 1.44
CA HIS A 255 2.45 0.79 1.04
C HIS A 255 1.10 0.32 1.58
N VAL A 256 0.66 -0.84 1.09
CA VAL A 256 -0.42 -1.62 1.68
C VAL A 256 0.18 -2.94 2.14
N ASP A 257 -0.14 -3.38 3.34
CA ASP A 257 0.34 -4.66 3.87
C ASP A 257 -0.04 -5.83 2.97
N PHE A 258 0.87 -6.80 2.91
CA PHE A 258 0.77 -7.92 1.99
C PHE A 258 -0.51 -8.74 2.21
N GLY A 259 -1.13 -9.18 1.12
CA GLY A 259 -2.42 -9.87 1.10
C GLY A 259 -3.59 -9.03 1.64
N GLY A 260 -3.39 -7.71 1.82
CA GLY A 260 -4.37 -6.85 2.51
C GLY A 260 -4.55 -7.23 3.98
N SER A 261 -3.54 -7.81 4.60
CA SER A 261 -3.60 -8.15 6.02
C SER A 261 -3.87 -6.92 6.89
N SER A 262 -4.52 -7.15 8.03
CA SER A 262 -4.56 -6.17 9.11
C SER A 262 -3.31 -6.32 9.96
N VAL A 263 -2.94 -5.25 10.67
CA VAL A 263 -1.72 -5.20 11.49
C VAL A 263 -2.06 -4.81 12.92
N PHE A 264 -1.42 -5.47 13.89
CA PHE A 264 -1.26 -4.90 15.22
C PHE A 264 0.16 -4.37 15.37
N TYR A 265 0.30 -3.21 16.01
CA TYR A 265 1.57 -2.50 16.10
C TYR A 265 1.73 -1.93 17.51
N HIS A 266 2.61 -2.53 18.33
CA HIS A 266 2.83 -2.13 19.71
C HIS A 266 4.21 -1.49 19.88
N VAL A 267 4.23 -0.23 20.34
CA VAL A 267 5.48 0.51 20.58
C VAL A 267 6.02 0.14 21.96
N VAL A 268 7.02 -0.75 21.99
CA VAL A 268 7.71 -1.12 23.24
C VAL A 268 8.57 0.04 23.75
N LYS A 269 9.22 0.75 22.82
CA LYS A 269 10.08 1.92 23.11
C LYS A 269 10.04 2.93 21.97
N GLY A 270 10.13 4.22 22.32
CA GLY A 270 10.19 5.34 21.37
C GLY A 270 8.82 5.77 20.85
N SER A 271 8.76 6.18 19.59
CA SER A 271 7.54 6.68 18.96
C SER A 271 7.55 6.51 17.44
N LYS A 272 6.35 6.52 16.85
CA LYS A 272 6.14 6.46 15.40
C LYS A 272 5.06 7.45 14.97
N VAL A 273 5.16 7.91 13.73
CA VAL A 273 4.11 8.68 13.06
C VAL A 273 3.68 7.92 11.83
N PHE A 274 2.40 7.58 11.77
CA PHE A 274 1.78 6.95 10.61
C PHE A 274 1.06 7.98 9.77
N TYR A 275 1.20 7.86 8.46
CA TYR A 275 0.54 8.70 7.47
C TYR A 275 -0.48 7.85 6.72
N PHE A 276 -1.74 7.92 7.10
CA PHE A 276 -2.81 7.07 6.59
C PHE A 276 -3.57 7.69 5.43
N ILE A 277 -3.87 6.86 4.44
CA ILE A 277 -4.75 7.18 3.31
C ILE A 277 -5.82 6.09 3.26
N GLU A 278 -7.08 6.53 3.27
CA GLU A 278 -8.23 5.64 3.24
C GLU A 278 -8.26 4.79 1.95
N PRO A 279 -8.51 3.47 2.03
CA PRO A 279 -8.47 2.55 0.89
C PRO A 279 -9.73 2.60 0.03
N THR A 280 -10.13 3.80 -0.39
CA THR A 280 -11.21 3.96 -1.38
C THR A 280 -10.79 3.36 -2.71
N THR A 281 -11.75 2.93 -3.55
CA THR A 281 -11.45 2.43 -4.92
C THR A 281 -10.60 3.42 -5.70
N THR A 282 -10.88 4.72 -5.59
CA THR A 282 -10.10 5.77 -6.24
C THR A 282 -8.65 5.81 -5.74
N ASN A 283 -8.44 5.75 -4.42
CA ASN A 283 -7.08 5.79 -3.84
C ASN A 283 -6.30 4.53 -4.14
N LEU A 284 -6.93 3.35 -4.13
CA LEU A 284 -6.28 2.08 -4.49
C LEU A 284 -5.84 2.06 -5.97
N ARG A 285 -6.65 2.60 -6.89
CA ARG A 285 -6.23 2.75 -8.30
C ARG A 285 -5.04 3.70 -8.44
N LYS A 286 -5.06 4.82 -7.72
CA LYS A 286 -3.93 5.76 -7.70
C LYS A 286 -2.67 5.09 -7.14
N TYR A 287 -2.82 4.33 -6.05
CA TYR A 287 -1.73 3.58 -5.44
C TYR A 287 -1.15 2.56 -6.42
N GLN A 288 -1.98 1.73 -7.05
CA GLN A 288 -1.55 0.74 -8.05
C GLN A 288 -0.77 1.40 -9.20
N LYS A 289 -1.25 2.55 -9.69
CA LYS A 289 -0.57 3.32 -10.74
C LYS A 289 0.76 3.89 -10.26
N TRP A 290 0.80 4.46 -9.06
CA TRP A 290 2.00 5.05 -8.47
C TRP A 290 3.06 3.98 -8.17
N SER A 291 2.68 2.85 -7.56
CA SER A 291 3.59 1.77 -7.18
C SER A 291 4.23 1.06 -8.38
N SER A 292 3.62 1.17 -9.55
CA SER A 292 4.15 0.61 -10.81
C SER A 292 4.84 1.66 -11.68
N SER A 293 4.92 2.92 -11.22
CA SER A 293 5.45 4.04 -11.98
C SER A 293 6.98 4.07 -11.94
N PRO A 294 7.68 4.35 -13.05
CA PRO A 294 9.11 4.64 -12.99
C PRO A 294 9.42 5.87 -12.12
N ASP A 295 8.44 6.77 -11.95
CA ASP A 295 8.54 7.97 -11.14
C ASP A 295 8.14 7.75 -9.67
N GLN A 296 7.89 6.50 -9.23
CA GLN A 296 7.50 6.19 -7.84
C GLN A 296 8.47 6.84 -6.84
N SER A 297 9.76 6.68 -7.11
CA SER A 297 10.83 7.24 -6.29
C SER A 297 10.87 8.77 -6.29
N THR A 298 10.28 9.46 -7.26
CA THR A 298 10.34 10.93 -7.34
C THR A 298 9.03 11.61 -6.93
N THR A 299 8.00 10.82 -6.60
CA THR A 299 6.64 11.29 -6.34
C THR A 299 6.19 10.88 -4.95
N PHE A 300 5.94 11.87 -4.08
CA PHE A 300 5.38 11.62 -2.76
C PHE A 300 3.88 11.32 -2.85
N PHE A 301 3.46 10.09 -2.55
CA PHE A 301 2.09 9.63 -2.84
C PHE A 301 0.98 10.43 -2.13
N ALA A 302 1.27 11.03 -0.98
CA ALA A 302 0.31 11.89 -0.28
C ALA A 302 -0.15 13.09 -1.13
N ASP A 303 0.66 13.56 -2.09
CA ASP A 303 0.29 14.65 -3.00
C ASP A 303 -0.74 14.24 -4.06
N GLU A 304 -0.91 12.93 -4.27
CA GLU A 304 -1.82 12.37 -5.27
C GLU A 304 -3.23 12.14 -4.72
N VAL A 305 -3.44 12.33 -3.42
CA VAL A 305 -4.71 12.04 -2.72
C VAL A 305 -5.30 13.27 -2.07
N LYS A 306 -6.62 13.23 -1.78
CA LYS A 306 -7.32 14.37 -1.19
C LYS A 306 -7.02 14.57 0.30
N LYS A 307 -6.81 13.48 1.03
CA LYS A 307 -6.58 13.48 2.48
C LYS A 307 -5.54 12.43 2.83
N CYS A 308 -4.59 12.83 3.66
CA CYS A 308 -3.62 11.97 4.32
C CYS A 308 -3.59 12.38 5.80
N TYR A 309 -3.77 11.43 6.71
CA TYR A 309 -3.91 11.66 8.15
C TYR A 309 -2.61 11.32 8.87
N ALA A 310 -2.12 12.22 9.72
CA ALA A 310 -0.96 11.94 10.57
C ALA A 310 -1.41 11.43 11.95
N VAL A 311 -1.00 10.23 12.32
CA VAL A 311 -1.31 9.60 13.62
C VAL A 311 -0.01 9.38 14.38
N HIS A 312 0.08 9.98 15.56
CA HIS A 312 1.24 9.82 16.44
C HIS A 312 0.96 8.74 17.47
N ILE A 313 1.84 7.75 17.55
CA ILE A 313 1.83 6.73 18.60
C ILE A 313 3.16 6.76 19.36
N LYS A 314 3.10 6.53 20.66
CA LYS A 314 4.25 6.57 21.58
C LYS A 314 4.35 5.24 22.33
N GLN A 315 5.46 5.09 23.05
CA GLN A 315 5.70 3.97 23.95
C GLN A 315 4.47 3.60 24.78
N GLY A 316 4.16 2.30 24.79
CA GLY A 316 2.99 1.71 25.45
C GLY A 316 1.72 1.69 24.60
N ASN A 317 1.61 2.51 23.55
CA ASN A 317 0.45 2.44 22.66
C ASN A 317 0.48 1.18 21.79
N THR A 318 -0.71 0.66 21.51
CA THR A 318 -0.95 -0.34 20.46
C THR A 318 -1.83 0.27 19.39
N MET A 319 -1.56 0.02 18.12
CA MET A 319 -2.42 0.44 17.03
C MET A 319 -2.92 -0.78 16.27
N ILE A 320 -4.18 -0.76 15.85
CA ILE A 320 -4.74 -1.71 14.90
C ILE A 320 -4.92 -0.99 13.56
N ILE A 321 -4.31 -1.54 12.52
CA ILE A 321 -4.43 -1.06 11.14
C ILE A 321 -5.31 -2.04 10.37
N PRO A 322 -6.49 -1.63 9.92
CA PRO A 322 -7.35 -2.51 9.13
C PRO A 322 -6.85 -2.80 7.72
N THR A 323 -7.40 -3.87 7.16
CA THR A 323 -7.29 -4.29 5.76
C THR A 323 -7.24 -3.12 4.78
N GLY A 324 -6.16 -3.10 3.99
CA GLY A 324 -6.04 -2.28 2.78
C GLY A 324 -5.59 -0.83 3.00
N TRP A 325 -5.54 -0.33 4.24
CA TRP A 325 -5.13 1.05 4.51
C TRP A 325 -3.73 1.35 3.97
N ILE A 326 -3.64 2.32 3.08
CA ILE A 326 -2.37 2.75 2.49
C ILE A 326 -1.67 3.63 3.51
N HIS A 327 -0.42 3.32 3.85
CA HIS A 327 0.28 4.06 4.89
C HIS A 327 1.78 4.16 4.68
N ALA A 328 2.36 5.25 5.15
CA ALA A 328 3.79 5.46 5.32
C ALA A 328 4.11 5.64 6.82
N VAL A 329 5.36 5.38 7.22
CA VAL A 329 5.77 5.41 8.63
C VAL A 329 7.04 6.23 8.80
N TYR A 330 7.03 7.16 9.75
CA TYR A 330 8.20 7.92 10.17
C TYR A 330 8.55 7.63 11.64
N THR A 331 9.84 7.68 11.95
CA THR A 331 10.41 7.34 13.26
C THR A 331 11.08 8.57 13.88
N PRO A 332 10.39 9.34 14.74
CA PRO A 332 10.95 10.58 15.31
C PRO A 332 12.13 10.38 16.26
N GLU A 333 12.22 9.20 16.86
CA GLU A 333 13.27 8.80 17.81
C GLU A 333 13.53 7.29 17.71
N ASP A 334 14.69 6.85 18.17
CA ASP A 334 15.06 5.43 18.23
C ASP A 334 13.95 4.60 18.88
N SER A 335 13.46 3.61 18.15
CA SER A 335 12.23 2.89 18.48
C SER A 335 12.39 1.39 18.32
N LEU A 336 11.71 0.65 19.22
CA LEU A 336 11.55 -0.79 19.18
C LEU A 336 10.06 -1.11 19.24
N VAL A 337 9.60 -1.93 18.31
CA VAL A 337 8.18 -2.26 18.14
C VAL A 337 8.03 -3.76 17.97
N ILE A 338 7.00 -4.31 18.61
CA ILE A 338 6.49 -5.64 18.28
C ILE A 338 5.19 -5.48 17.50
N GLY A 339 5.13 -6.09 16.33
CA GLY A 339 3.93 -6.05 15.47
C GLY A 339 3.69 -7.37 14.78
N GLY A 340 2.63 -7.44 13.98
CA GLY A 340 2.31 -8.64 13.23
C GLY A 340 1.09 -8.48 12.35
N ASN A 341 1.05 -9.29 11.30
CA ASN A 341 0.02 -9.28 10.28
C ASN A 341 -0.95 -10.45 10.49
N PHE A 342 -2.23 -10.22 10.17
CA PHE A 342 -3.26 -11.25 10.26
C PHE A 342 -4.36 -11.03 9.23
N LEU A 343 -4.95 -12.13 8.75
CA LEU A 343 -6.14 -12.12 7.89
C LEU A 343 -7.35 -12.49 8.75
N HIS A 344 -8.54 -11.97 8.40
CA HIS A 344 -9.76 -12.18 9.18
C HIS A 344 -11.03 -12.03 8.34
N ALA A 345 -12.19 -12.39 8.89
CA ALA A 345 -13.45 -12.34 8.14
C ALA A 345 -14.16 -10.98 8.10
N MET A 346 -13.72 -9.96 8.86
CA MET A 346 -14.40 -8.65 8.85
C MET A 346 -14.39 -7.92 7.51
N ASN A 347 -13.36 -8.10 6.67
CA ASN A 347 -13.21 -7.37 5.40
C ASN A 347 -12.61 -8.24 4.28
N ILE A 348 -13.11 -9.47 4.10
CA ILE A 348 -12.54 -10.43 3.13
C ILE A 348 -12.46 -9.84 1.72
N GLY A 349 -13.51 -9.16 1.25
CA GLY A 349 -13.52 -8.57 -0.09
C GLY A 349 -12.40 -7.54 -0.33
N ALA A 350 -11.97 -6.81 0.70
CA ALA A 350 -10.85 -5.89 0.59
C ALA A 350 -9.49 -6.62 0.61
N GLN A 351 -9.34 -7.68 1.41
CA GLN A 351 -8.14 -8.53 1.38
C GLN A 351 -7.93 -9.12 -0.03
N LEU A 352 -8.98 -9.70 -0.63
CA LEU A 352 -8.95 -10.26 -1.99
C LEU A 352 -8.60 -9.20 -3.04
N ARG A 353 -9.13 -7.98 -2.90
CA ARG A 353 -8.81 -6.88 -3.81
C ARG A 353 -7.35 -6.45 -3.74
N VAL A 354 -6.76 -6.38 -2.54
CA VAL A 354 -5.33 -6.08 -2.39
C VAL A 354 -4.49 -7.19 -3.02
N TYR A 355 -4.84 -8.45 -2.80
CA TYR A 355 -4.17 -9.57 -3.47
C TYR A 355 -4.22 -9.46 -5.00
N ASP A 356 -5.36 -9.07 -5.57
CA ASP A 356 -5.48 -8.84 -7.02
C ASP A 356 -4.61 -7.65 -7.49
N VAL A 357 -4.47 -6.60 -6.67
CA VAL A 357 -3.56 -5.47 -6.94
C VAL A 357 -2.11 -5.93 -6.94
N GLU A 358 -1.69 -6.72 -5.95
CA GLU A 358 -0.33 -7.29 -5.90
C GLU A 358 -0.02 -8.12 -7.13
N ASP A 359 -1.01 -8.88 -7.62
CA ASP A 359 -0.87 -9.66 -8.85
C ASP A 359 -0.69 -8.78 -10.07
N ALA A 360 -1.55 -7.77 -10.22
CA ALA A 360 -1.49 -6.82 -11.33
C ALA A 360 -0.18 -6.01 -11.36
N THR A 361 0.38 -5.65 -10.19
CA THR A 361 1.65 -4.93 -10.09
C THR A 361 2.88 -5.85 -10.07
N LYS A 362 2.67 -7.17 -10.19
CA LYS A 362 3.74 -8.19 -10.21
C LYS A 362 4.65 -8.14 -8.99
N VAL A 363 4.09 -7.90 -7.80
CA VAL A 363 4.84 -7.95 -6.54
C VAL A 363 5.53 -9.31 -6.43
N PRO A 364 6.84 -9.37 -6.15
CA PRO A 364 7.55 -10.64 -5.97
C PRO A 364 6.93 -11.50 -4.86
N ALA A 365 6.93 -12.82 -5.03
CA ALA A 365 6.28 -13.75 -4.09
C ALA A 365 6.80 -13.63 -2.65
N LYS A 366 8.08 -13.25 -2.46
CA LYS A 366 8.67 -13.04 -1.12
C LYS A 366 8.04 -11.88 -0.34
N PHE A 367 7.38 -10.95 -1.03
CA PHE A 367 6.70 -9.79 -0.45
C PHE A 367 5.16 -9.94 -0.45
N ARG A 368 4.65 -11.14 -0.73
CA ARG A 368 3.21 -11.44 -0.65
C ARG A 368 2.93 -12.34 0.53
N PHE A 369 1.68 -12.35 0.97
CA PHE A 369 1.23 -13.22 2.05
C PHE A 369 1.47 -14.71 1.69
N PRO A 370 2.25 -15.48 2.49
CA PRO A 370 2.53 -16.88 2.20
C PRO A 370 1.26 -17.73 2.20
N PHE A 371 1.13 -18.65 1.25
CA PHE A 371 -0.01 -19.59 1.16
C PHE A 371 -1.39 -18.91 1.07
N TYR A 372 -1.48 -17.68 0.55
CA TYR A 372 -2.71 -16.89 0.57
C TYR A 372 -3.95 -17.63 0.04
N LYS A 373 -3.85 -18.27 -1.14
CA LYS A 373 -4.95 -19.06 -1.72
C LYS A 373 -5.36 -20.24 -0.82
N ARG A 374 -4.36 -20.97 -0.30
CA ARG A 374 -4.60 -22.12 0.60
C ARG A 374 -5.25 -21.69 1.92
N MET A 375 -4.83 -20.55 2.49
CA MET A 375 -5.46 -19.95 3.66
C MET A 375 -6.94 -19.63 3.39
N ASN A 376 -7.25 -19.03 2.24
CA ASN A 376 -8.62 -18.72 1.83
C ASN A 376 -9.48 -19.98 1.64
N TRP A 377 -8.91 -21.08 1.14
CA TRP A 377 -9.60 -22.39 1.11
C TRP A 377 -9.90 -22.94 2.50
N TYR A 378 -8.94 -22.88 3.42
CA TYR A 378 -9.18 -23.28 4.82
C TYR A 378 -10.23 -22.40 5.49
N ALA A 379 -10.22 -21.09 5.23
CA ALA A 379 -11.26 -20.17 5.71
C ALA A 379 -12.64 -20.58 5.17
N ALA A 380 -12.77 -20.84 3.86
CA ALA A 380 -14.02 -21.28 3.26
C ALA A 380 -14.56 -22.57 3.91
N ARG A 381 -13.68 -23.57 4.14
CA ARG A 381 -14.05 -24.81 4.84
C ARG A 381 -14.46 -24.54 6.30
N TYR A 382 -13.68 -23.76 7.03
CA TYR A 382 -13.97 -23.44 8.43
C TYR A 382 -15.34 -22.79 8.62
N TYR A 383 -15.66 -21.76 7.81
CA TYR A 383 -16.94 -21.07 7.92
C TYR A 383 -18.12 -21.90 7.37
N HIS A 384 -17.88 -22.78 6.40
CA HIS A 384 -18.87 -23.79 5.99
C HIS A 384 -19.23 -24.69 7.16
N ASP A 385 -18.23 -25.27 7.83
CA ASP A 385 -18.45 -26.21 8.94
C ASP A 385 -19.12 -25.50 10.13
N LEU A 386 -18.75 -24.25 10.39
CA LEU A 386 -19.38 -23.41 11.42
C LEU A 386 -20.87 -23.15 11.14
N LEU A 387 -21.23 -22.81 9.90
CA LEU A 387 -22.63 -22.59 9.52
C LEU A 387 -23.45 -23.89 9.53
N LEU A 388 -22.85 -25.01 9.14
CA LEU A 388 -23.48 -26.31 9.21
C LEU A 388 -23.81 -26.71 10.66
N GLN A 389 -22.90 -26.43 11.61
CA GLN A 389 -23.14 -26.65 13.05
C GLN A 389 -24.21 -25.70 13.63
N ALA A 390 -24.30 -24.49 13.10
CA ALA A 390 -25.32 -23.54 13.52
C ALA A 390 -26.74 -24.00 13.12
N ASP A 391 -26.89 -24.53 11.91
CA ASP A 391 -28.19 -25.04 11.45
C ASP A 391 -28.69 -26.26 12.26
N GLN A 392 -27.77 -26.99 12.92
CA GLN A 392 -28.07 -28.12 13.81
C GLN A 392 -28.50 -27.70 15.24
N GLY A 393 -28.78 -26.41 15.48
CA GLY A 393 -29.32 -25.91 16.75
C GLY A 393 -28.37 -25.02 17.55
N THR A 394 -27.19 -24.69 17.01
CA THR A 394 -26.28 -23.71 17.62
C THR A 394 -26.60 -22.32 17.06
N LYS A 395 -26.72 -21.28 17.88
CA LYS A 395 -26.94 -19.92 17.35
C LYS A 395 -25.70 -19.48 16.56
N SER A 396 -25.85 -19.15 15.27
CA SER A 396 -24.79 -18.52 14.48
C SER A 396 -24.45 -17.15 15.08
N VAL A 397 -23.16 -16.88 15.26
CA VAL A 397 -22.63 -15.64 15.86
C VAL A 397 -21.92 -14.78 14.81
N LEU A 398 -22.06 -15.11 13.52
CA LEU A 398 -21.45 -14.32 12.44
C LEU A 398 -22.18 -12.99 12.28
N SER A 399 -21.40 -11.92 12.22
CA SER A 399 -21.86 -10.57 11.90
C SER A 399 -22.17 -10.42 10.41
N LYS A 400 -22.87 -9.32 10.08
CA LYS A 400 -23.13 -8.95 8.68
C LYS A 400 -21.85 -8.84 7.84
N TYR A 401 -20.75 -8.37 8.43
CA TYR A 401 -19.48 -8.17 7.74
C TYR A 401 -18.82 -9.51 7.37
N GLU A 402 -18.87 -10.49 8.28
CA GLU A 402 -18.40 -11.85 8.04
C GLU A 402 -19.22 -12.49 6.91
N LEU A 403 -20.55 -12.43 6.99
CA LEU A 403 -21.45 -13.03 5.99
C LEU A 403 -21.25 -12.42 4.59
N GLU A 404 -21.20 -11.09 4.48
CA GLU A 404 -20.92 -10.41 3.21
C GLU A 404 -19.56 -10.82 2.63
N GLY A 405 -18.53 -10.90 3.47
CA GLY A 405 -17.19 -11.30 3.08
C GLY A 405 -17.12 -12.75 2.59
N LEU A 406 -17.84 -13.67 3.23
CA LEU A 406 -17.86 -15.09 2.86
C LEU A 406 -18.47 -15.34 1.48
N ASN A 407 -19.49 -14.57 1.11
CA ASN A 407 -20.03 -14.64 -0.25
C ASN A 407 -18.97 -14.20 -1.29
N SER A 408 -18.24 -13.12 -1.01
CA SER A 408 -17.14 -12.67 -1.88
C SER A 408 -16.02 -13.71 -1.98
N LEU A 409 -15.66 -14.33 -0.85
CA LEU A 409 -14.69 -15.42 -0.79
C LEU A 409 -15.08 -16.59 -1.69
N ALA A 410 -16.31 -17.07 -1.55
CA ALA A 410 -16.77 -18.23 -2.30
C ALA A 410 -16.82 -17.95 -3.81
N GLN A 411 -17.22 -16.74 -4.21
CA GLN A 411 -17.21 -16.33 -5.62
C GLN A 411 -15.79 -16.22 -6.18
N TRP A 412 -14.86 -15.65 -5.41
CA TRP A 412 -13.45 -15.52 -5.81
C TRP A 412 -12.79 -16.89 -5.97
N LEU A 413 -13.02 -17.83 -5.03
CA LEU A 413 -12.52 -19.20 -5.14
C LEU A 413 -13.16 -19.97 -6.32
N LYS A 414 -14.44 -19.75 -6.62
CA LYS A 414 -15.08 -20.32 -7.83
C LYS A 414 -14.37 -19.86 -9.12
N LYS A 415 -14.02 -18.58 -9.20
CA LYS A 415 -13.23 -18.03 -10.33
C LYS A 415 -11.83 -18.64 -10.38
N ASP A 416 -11.20 -18.85 -9.23
CA ASP A 416 -9.88 -19.50 -9.14
C ASP A 416 -9.91 -20.94 -9.69
N ILE A 417 -10.93 -21.73 -9.35
CA ILE A 417 -11.13 -23.08 -9.93
C ILE A 417 -11.23 -23.01 -11.45
N GLN A 418 -12.01 -22.05 -11.98
CA GLN A 418 -12.22 -21.88 -13.42
C GLN A 418 -10.93 -21.50 -14.16
N SER A 419 -9.96 -20.87 -13.48
CA SER A 419 -8.64 -20.58 -14.04
C SER A 419 -7.75 -21.83 -14.21
N GLY A 420 -8.16 -22.99 -13.67
CA GLY A 420 -7.48 -24.27 -13.83
C GLY A 420 -6.40 -24.59 -12.80
N SER A 421 -6.13 -23.70 -11.83
CA SER A 421 -5.16 -23.96 -10.77
C SER A 421 -5.79 -24.75 -9.61
N ARG A 422 -5.26 -25.95 -9.30
CA ARG A 422 -5.70 -26.77 -8.16
C ARG A 422 -4.65 -26.93 -7.06
N LYS A 423 -3.46 -26.37 -7.24
CA LYS A 423 -2.29 -26.59 -6.35
C LYS A 423 -2.49 -26.08 -4.93
N ASP A 424 -3.33 -25.06 -4.77
CA ASP A 424 -3.58 -24.39 -3.49
C ASP A 424 -4.82 -24.94 -2.77
N ILE A 425 -5.55 -25.88 -3.39
CA ILE A 425 -6.72 -26.53 -2.80
C ILE A 425 -6.23 -27.61 -1.82
N PRO A 426 -6.59 -27.54 -0.53
CA PRO A 426 -6.29 -28.59 0.44
C PRO A 426 -6.81 -29.97 0.00
N HIS A 427 -6.02 -31.02 0.22
CA HIS A 427 -6.33 -32.38 -0.23
C HIS A 427 -7.59 -32.97 0.44
N ASP A 428 -7.89 -32.54 1.66
CA ASP A 428 -9.09 -32.89 2.42
C ASP A 428 -10.37 -32.25 1.87
N ILE A 429 -10.28 -31.31 0.91
CA ILE A 429 -11.43 -30.77 0.19
C ILE A 429 -11.67 -31.57 -1.10
N HIS A 430 -12.49 -32.61 -1.00
CA HIS A 430 -12.75 -33.54 -2.11
C HIS A 430 -13.62 -32.95 -3.23
N ASP A 431 -14.65 -32.16 -2.89
CA ASP A 431 -15.51 -31.47 -3.86
C ASP A 431 -15.50 -29.95 -3.60
N PRO A 432 -14.50 -29.24 -4.15
CA PRO A 432 -14.37 -27.79 -3.96
C PRO A 432 -15.59 -27.02 -4.50
N SER A 433 -16.16 -27.46 -5.62
CA SER A 433 -17.32 -26.78 -6.24
C SER A 433 -18.59 -26.92 -5.40
N ALA A 434 -18.83 -28.11 -4.84
CA ALA A 434 -19.94 -28.33 -3.93
C ALA A 434 -19.76 -27.55 -2.62
N LEU A 435 -18.58 -27.59 -1.99
CA LEU A 435 -18.27 -26.83 -0.78
C LEU A 435 -18.63 -25.35 -0.95
N LEU A 436 -18.14 -24.71 -2.02
CA LEU A 436 -18.38 -23.29 -2.26
C LEU A 436 -19.86 -22.98 -2.56
N SER A 437 -20.57 -23.89 -3.25
CA SER A 437 -21.98 -23.70 -3.56
C SER A 437 -22.86 -23.87 -2.31
N GLN A 438 -22.53 -24.81 -1.43
CA GLN A 438 -23.18 -24.98 -0.13
C GLN A 438 -22.91 -23.78 0.77
N LEU A 439 -21.65 -23.31 0.84
CA LEU A 439 -21.29 -22.12 1.61
C LEU A 439 -22.09 -20.89 1.18
N ILE A 440 -22.23 -20.63 -0.13
CA ILE A 440 -23.05 -19.52 -0.64
C ILE A 440 -24.50 -19.66 -0.17
N SER A 441 -25.10 -20.83 -0.35
CA SER A 441 -26.49 -21.09 0.06
C SER A 441 -26.69 -20.88 1.57
N MET A 442 -25.78 -21.41 2.40
CA MET A 442 -25.83 -21.24 3.86
C MET A 442 -25.68 -19.77 4.28
N VAL A 443 -24.77 -19.02 3.66
CA VAL A 443 -24.59 -17.59 3.92
C VAL A 443 -25.84 -16.81 3.52
N GLU A 444 -26.42 -17.08 2.36
CA GLU A 444 -27.66 -16.42 1.91
C GLU A 444 -28.82 -16.68 2.87
N ASN A 445 -29.00 -17.93 3.31
CA ASN A 445 -30.01 -18.29 4.29
C ASN A 445 -29.79 -17.60 5.65
N GLU A 446 -28.55 -17.51 6.11
CA GLU A 446 -28.22 -16.86 7.37
C GLU A 446 -28.42 -15.34 7.31
N MET A 447 -28.05 -14.71 6.19
CA MET A 447 -28.35 -13.29 5.95
C MET A 447 -29.86 -13.02 5.95
N GLU A 448 -30.66 -13.90 5.36
CA GLU A 448 -32.13 -13.81 5.40
C GLU A 448 -32.68 -13.97 6.83
N LYS A 449 -32.20 -14.97 7.58
CA LYS A 449 -32.56 -15.18 9.01
C LYS A 449 -32.26 -13.93 9.85
N GLN A 450 -31.14 -13.26 9.59
CA GLN A 450 -30.71 -12.04 10.27
C GLN A 450 -31.31 -10.75 9.69
N GLN A 451 -32.16 -10.83 8.66
CA GLN A 451 -32.76 -9.67 7.97
C GLN A 451 -31.72 -8.69 7.42
N ILE A 452 -30.54 -9.20 7.04
CA ILE A 452 -29.50 -8.41 6.39
C ILE A 452 -29.92 -8.20 4.93
N PRO A 453 -30.07 -6.95 4.45
CA PRO A 453 -30.52 -6.70 3.09
C PRO A 453 -29.58 -7.35 2.06
N LYS A 454 -30.14 -8.10 1.12
CA LYS A 454 -29.39 -8.49 -0.09
C LYS A 454 -29.06 -7.21 -0.86
N ARG A 455 -27.78 -7.00 -1.19
CA ARG A 455 -27.40 -5.95 -2.15
C ARG A 455 -28.17 -6.20 -3.46
N LYS A 456 -28.95 -5.21 -3.91
CA LYS A 456 -29.66 -5.31 -5.20
C LYS A 456 -28.63 -5.48 -6.31
N ARG A 457 -28.88 -6.43 -7.22
CA ARG A 457 -28.08 -6.65 -8.45
C ARG A 457 -28.24 -5.52 -9.49
N SER A 458 -29.07 -4.50 -9.22
CA SER A 458 -29.26 -3.31 -10.04
C SER A 458 -28.59 -2.11 -9.36
N ASP A 459 -27.28 -2.18 -9.30
CA ASP A 459 -26.32 -1.10 -9.10
C ASP A 459 -24.97 -1.81 -8.90
N SER A 460 -24.20 -1.93 -9.98
CA SER A 460 -22.75 -2.11 -9.92
C SER A 460 -22.06 -0.86 -9.33
N THR A 461 -22.80 0.03 -8.68
CA THR A 461 -22.28 0.76 -7.53
C THR A 461 -22.32 -0.15 -6.29
N ASP A 462 -21.29 -1.02 -6.22
CA ASP A 462 -20.67 -1.36 -4.93
C ASP A 462 -20.52 -0.03 -4.15
N SER A 463 -20.51 -0.03 -2.83
CA SER A 463 -20.34 1.22 -2.05
C SER A 463 -18.99 1.94 -2.33
N LEU A 464 -18.23 1.52 -3.35
CA LEU A 464 -17.14 2.23 -4.02
C LEU A 464 -17.08 2.01 -5.57
N GLY A 465 -18.22 1.91 -6.27
CA GLY A 465 -18.42 2.15 -7.72
C GLY A 465 -17.53 1.38 -8.72
N ASN A 466 -18.00 0.25 -9.25
CA ASN A 466 -17.38 -0.31 -10.46
C ASN A 466 -18.33 -1.11 -11.35
N GLU A 467 -18.54 -0.62 -12.57
CA GLU A 467 -19.18 -1.34 -13.68
C GLU A 467 -18.25 -2.43 -14.23
N THR A 468 -18.85 -3.57 -14.57
CA THR A 468 -18.22 -4.64 -15.35
C THR A 468 -18.46 -4.37 -16.82
N ASP A 469 -17.39 -4.11 -17.55
CA ASP A 469 -17.40 -3.77 -18.97
C ASP A 469 -17.55 -5.05 -19.81
N ASP A 470 -18.77 -5.35 -20.24
CA ASP A 470 -19.12 -6.42 -21.17
C ASP A 470 -20.07 -5.85 -22.24
N HIS A 471 -19.53 -5.09 -23.21
CA HIS A 471 -19.90 -5.24 -24.63
C HIS A 471 -19.12 -4.32 -25.56
N VAL A 472 -18.34 -4.94 -26.44
CA VAL A 472 -17.89 -4.34 -27.71
C VAL A 472 -19.11 -4.10 -28.60
N LYS A 473 -19.47 -2.83 -28.82
CA LYS A 473 -20.09 -2.35 -30.07
C LYS A 473 -19.54 -0.97 -30.44
N ARG A 474 -19.23 -0.84 -31.74
CA ARG A 474 -18.81 0.37 -32.44
C ARG A 474 -19.99 1.32 -32.65
N GLU A 475 -19.65 2.55 -33.02
CA GLU A 475 -20.49 3.70 -33.45
C GLU A 475 -20.91 4.56 -32.25
N GLY A 476 -20.77 5.89 -32.25
CA GLY A 476 -20.33 6.90 -33.20
C GLY A 476 -20.28 8.24 -32.43
N ASP A 477 -19.65 9.26 -33.02
CA ASP A 477 -19.61 10.63 -32.51
C ASP A 477 -21.01 11.14 -32.10
N ASP A 478 -21.10 11.83 -30.96
CA ASP A 478 -21.81 13.11 -30.86
C ASP A 478 -21.52 13.77 -29.49
N ASP A 479 -21.06 15.02 -29.58
CA ASP A 479 -20.90 15.99 -28.51
C ASP A 479 -22.27 16.36 -27.92
N ASP A 480 -22.42 16.31 -26.59
CA ASP A 480 -23.40 17.13 -25.85
C ASP A 480 -23.16 17.00 -24.33
N ASP A 481 -22.45 17.97 -23.75
CA ASP A 481 -22.68 18.42 -22.35
C ASP A 481 -21.91 19.72 -22.08
N ASP A 482 -22.40 20.80 -22.68
CA ASP A 482 -21.95 22.17 -22.45
C ASP A 482 -23.13 23.03 -21.94
N ASP A 483 -23.75 22.63 -20.82
CA ASP A 483 -24.93 23.36 -20.29
C ASP A 483 -24.95 23.58 -18.75
N LEU A 484 -23.79 23.48 -18.07
CA LEU A 484 -23.68 23.85 -16.65
C LEU A 484 -22.66 24.96 -16.32
N VAL A 485 -22.13 25.64 -17.35
CA VAL A 485 -21.18 26.76 -17.18
C VAL A 485 -21.81 28.13 -17.46
N ARG A 486 -23.03 28.19 -18.02
CA ARG A 486 -23.67 29.48 -18.37
C ARG A 486 -24.38 30.21 -17.22
N GLU A 487 -24.71 29.56 -16.12
CA GLU A 487 -25.48 30.20 -15.04
C GLU A 487 -24.63 30.91 -13.95
N LYS A 488 -23.29 30.82 -14.01
CA LYS A 488 -22.39 31.48 -13.03
C LYS A 488 -21.63 32.69 -13.55
N LEU A 489 -21.82 33.07 -14.81
CA LEU A 489 -21.17 34.25 -15.40
C LEU A 489 -22.07 35.50 -15.50
N GLU A 490 -23.39 35.37 -15.35
CA GLU A 490 -24.30 36.53 -15.39
C GLU A 490 -24.48 37.23 -14.03
N THR A 491 -24.25 36.55 -12.90
CA THR A 491 -24.37 37.15 -11.56
C THR A 491 -23.16 38.00 -11.15
N ALA A 492 -22.01 37.86 -11.82
CA ALA A 492 -20.81 38.66 -11.56
C ALA A 492 -20.77 40.00 -12.34
N SER A 493 -21.57 40.15 -13.40
CA SER A 493 -21.65 41.36 -14.24
C SER A 493 -22.54 42.45 -13.60
N LEU A 494 -23.57 42.06 -12.85
CA LEU A 494 -24.52 42.99 -12.22
C LEU A 494 -24.03 43.63 -10.90
N ALA A 495 -23.01 43.06 -10.26
CA ALA A 495 -22.44 43.60 -9.02
C ALA A 495 -21.37 44.70 -9.24
N LYS A 496 -20.81 44.82 -10.45
CA LYS A 496 -19.82 45.87 -10.80
C LYS A 496 -20.42 47.17 -11.35
N ARG A 497 -21.71 47.19 -11.70
CA ARG A 497 -22.41 48.39 -12.22
C ARG A 497 -23.10 49.24 -11.14
N ARG A 498 -23.11 48.80 -9.87
CA ARG A 498 -23.73 49.52 -8.73
C ARG A 498 -22.76 50.32 -7.85
N LYS A 499 -21.47 50.40 -8.20
CA LYS A 499 -20.45 51.17 -7.44
C LYS A 499 -19.94 52.45 -8.11
N SER A 500 -20.57 52.91 -9.20
CA SER A 500 -20.20 54.14 -9.91
C SER A 500 -21.29 55.22 -9.99
N ILE A 501 -22.38 55.12 -9.19
CA ILE A 501 -23.48 56.11 -9.15
C ILE A 501 -23.77 56.52 -7.70
N GLY A 502 -22.72 56.89 -6.95
CA GLY A 502 -22.84 57.23 -5.53
C GLY A 502 -21.76 58.19 -5.03
N LYS A 503 -21.31 59.10 -5.90
CA LYS A 503 -20.42 60.21 -5.55
C LYS A 503 -20.85 61.46 -6.33
N GLU A 504 -21.99 62.01 -5.97
CA GLU A 504 -22.33 63.41 -6.20
C GLU A 504 -23.38 63.78 -5.15
N GLN A 505 -23.23 64.99 -4.59
CA GLN A 505 -23.98 65.57 -3.46
C GLN A 505 -23.45 65.25 -2.06
N THR A 506 -22.54 66.12 -1.59
CA THR A 506 -22.56 66.78 -0.25
C THR A 506 -21.35 67.71 -0.14
N GLY A 507 -21.59 69.01 0.05
CA GLY A 507 -20.53 69.98 0.40
C GLY A 507 -20.66 71.35 -0.26
N ALA A 508 -21.69 72.11 0.10
CA ALA A 508 -21.69 73.56 -0.06
C ALA A 508 -21.03 74.18 1.18
N SER A 509 -19.96 74.94 0.99
CA SER A 509 -19.45 76.10 1.76
C SER A 509 -18.09 76.48 1.20
#